data_AF-X1KL52-F1
#
_entry.id   AF-X1KL52-F1
#
_cell.length_a   1.000
_cell.length_b   1.000
_cell.length_c   1.000
_cell.angle_alpha   90.00
_cell.angle_beta   90.00
_cell.angle_gamma   90.00
#
_symmetry.space_group_name_H-M   'P 1'
#
loop_
_entity.id
_entity.type
_entity.pdbx_description
1 polymer ?
#
loop_
_entity_poly.entity_id
_entity_poly.type
_entity_poly.pdbx_seq_one_letter_code
_entity_poly.pdbx_strand_id
1 'polypeptide(L)'
;MSLSKVRSWVDGLPKFERDLPLVILDNIAYSPNEVLSEVEAGTGLGAKLQGRVEVKAYGTPPDLEEALAEKRIETRLKRAPV
;
A
#
# COMPACT_ATOMS: atom_id res chain seq x y z
N MET A 1 -1.51 -7.83 19.15
CA MET A 1 -1.48 -7.53 17.70
C MET A 1 -1.86 -6.08 17.57
N SER A 2 -0.96 -5.20 17.13
CA SER A 2 -1.14 -3.76 17.35
C SER A 2 -1.37 -3.01 16.06
N LEU A 3 -2.46 -2.25 16.04
CA LEU A 3 -2.72 -1.08 15.18
C LEU A 3 -1.46 -0.26 14.87
N SER A 4 -0.54 -0.20 15.84
CA SER A 4 0.78 0.43 15.74
C SER A 4 1.60 -0.08 14.54
N LYS A 5 1.53 -1.36 14.15
CA LYS A 5 2.27 -1.86 12.98
C LYS A 5 1.71 -1.34 11.66
N VAL A 6 0.38 -1.35 11.52
CA VAL A 6 -0.31 -0.83 10.32
C VAL A 6 -0.08 0.67 10.20
N ARG A 7 -0.19 1.41 11.32
CA ARG A 7 0.11 2.84 11.37
C ARG A 7 1.56 3.15 11.01
N SER A 8 2.53 2.44 11.59
CA SER A 8 3.95 2.62 11.23
C SER A 8 4.24 2.28 9.76
N TRP A 9 3.55 1.31 9.19
CA TRP A 9 3.64 0.99 7.75
C TRP A 9 3.13 2.16 6.90
N VAL A 10 1.92 2.66 7.18
CA VAL A 10 1.33 3.80 6.46
C VAL A 10 2.18 5.06 6.60
N ASP A 11 2.70 5.32 7.79
CA ASP A 11 3.56 6.48 8.05
C ASP A 11 4.93 6.39 7.36
N GLY A 12 5.44 5.17 7.13
CA GLY A 12 6.65 4.92 6.35
C GLY A 12 6.47 5.15 4.84
N LEU A 13 5.23 5.21 4.33
CA LEU A 13 4.96 5.42 2.92
C LEU A 13 4.98 6.91 2.55
N PRO A 14 5.48 7.26 1.34
CA PRO A 14 5.32 8.59 0.79
C PRO A 14 3.84 8.98 0.71
N LYS A 15 3.51 10.25 0.96
CA LYS A 15 2.10 10.72 1.00
C LYS A 15 1.28 10.32 -0.22
N PHE A 16 1.88 10.36 -1.41
CA PHE A 16 1.20 10.00 -2.65
C PHE A 16 0.94 8.51 -2.80
N GLU A 17 1.65 7.63 -2.08
CA GLU A 17 1.44 6.17 -2.12
C GLU A 17 0.39 5.71 -1.09
N ARG A 18 0.07 6.55 -0.10
CA ARG A 18 -0.92 6.21 0.95
C ARG A 18 -2.35 6.10 0.41
N ASP A 19 -2.62 6.80 -0.68
CA ASP A 19 -3.90 6.78 -1.39
C ASP A 19 -3.85 5.87 -2.64
N LEU A 20 -2.75 5.15 -2.86
CA LEU A 20 -2.63 4.17 -3.95
C LEU A 20 -2.91 2.76 -3.45
N PRO A 21 -3.62 1.91 -4.21
CA PRO A 21 -3.90 0.55 -3.79
C PRO A 21 -2.61 -0.27 -3.67
N LEU A 22 -2.36 -0.84 -2.50
CA LEU A 22 -1.16 -1.65 -2.20
C LEU A 22 -1.49 -3.04 -1.63
N VAL A 23 -2.74 -3.26 -1.22
CA VAL A 23 -3.18 -4.52 -0.61
C VAL A 23 -4.36 -5.06 -1.40
N ILE A 24 -4.28 -6.32 -1.85
CA ILE A 24 -5.41 -7.00 -2.48
C ILE A 24 -5.97 -8.04 -1.51
N LEU A 25 -7.26 -7.95 -1.23
CA LEU A 25 -8.02 -8.90 -0.43
C LEU A 25 -9.32 -9.23 -1.17
N ASP A 26 -9.59 -10.52 -1.39
CA ASP A 26 -10.81 -11.00 -2.04
C ASP A 26 -11.09 -10.32 -3.40
N ASN A 27 -10.03 -10.12 -4.20
CA ASN A 27 -10.06 -9.44 -5.51
C ASN A 27 -10.43 -7.94 -5.46
N ILE A 28 -10.42 -7.33 -4.27
CA ILE A 28 -10.59 -5.90 -4.04
C ILE A 28 -9.24 -5.30 -3.64
N ALA A 29 -8.89 -4.19 -4.27
CA ALA A 29 -7.66 -3.47 -3.98
C ALA A 29 -7.95 -2.34 -2.97
N TYR A 30 -7.13 -2.27 -1.93
CA TYR A 30 -7.22 -1.29 -0.84
C TYR A 30 -5.94 -0.47 -0.77
N SER A 31 -6.10 0.84 -0.60
CA SER A 31 -5.01 1.75 -0.27
C SER A 31 -4.58 1.61 1.19
N PRO A 32 -3.33 1.97 1.53
CA PRO A 32 -2.87 2.01 2.92
C PRO A 32 -3.78 2.82 3.85
N ASN A 33 -4.33 3.94 3.38
CA ASN A 33 -5.27 4.74 4.16
C ASN A 33 -6.61 4.01 4.40
N GLU A 34 -7.15 3.34 3.39
CA GLU A 34 -8.36 2.52 3.56
C GLU A 34 -8.11 1.34 4.51
N VAL A 35 -6.95 0.69 4.40
CA VAL A 35 -6.56 -0.36 5.33
C VAL A 35 -6.45 0.18 6.75
N LEU A 36 -5.81 1.33 6.95
CA LEU A 36 -5.71 1.95 8.26
C LEU A 36 -7.08 2.27 8.83
N SER A 37 -7.98 2.84 8.01
CA SER A 37 -9.34 3.19 8.41
C SER A 37 -10.15 1.96 8.84
N GLU A 38 -10.08 0.86 8.08
CA GLU A 38 -10.78 -0.39 8.41
C GLU A 38 -10.22 -1.05 9.67
N VAL A 39 -8.90 -0.98 9.86
CA VAL A 39 -8.22 -1.50 11.06
C VAL A 39 -8.52 -0.65 12.28
N GLU A 40 -8.56 0.68 12.15
CA GLU A 40 -8.94 1.62 13.22
C GLU A 40 -10.41 1.47 13.61
N ALA A 41 -11.29 1.20 12.63
CA ALA A 41 -12.70 0.93 12.87
C ALA A 41 -12.96 -0.44 13.55
N GLY A 42 -11.94 -1.30 13.65
CA GLY A 42 -12.06 -2.61 14.31
C GLY A 42 -13.00 -3.57 13.59
N THR A 43 -13.18 -3.41 12.27
CA THR A 43 -14.10 -4.25 11.49
C THR A 43 -13.51 -5.65 11.27
N GLY A 44 -14.37 -6.62 10.97
CA GLY A 44 -13.93 -7.95 10.55
C GLY A 44 -13.11 -7.92 9.25
N LEU A 45 -13.29 -6.88 8.42
CA LEU A 45 -12.47 -6.60 7.24
C LEU A 45 -11.09 -6.07 7.65
N GLY A 46 -11.03 -5.11 8.58
CA GLY A 46 -9.79 -4.59 9.15
C GLY A 46 -8.91 -5.69 9.74
N ALA A 47 -9.47 -6.66 10.46
CA ALA A 47 -8.71 -7.79 10.99
C ALA A 47 -8.06 -8.64 9.87
N LYS A 48 -8.78 -8.88 8.77
CA LYS A 48 -8.25 -9.60 7.60
C LYS A 48 -7.17 -8.79 6.88
N LEU A 49 -7.39 -7.49 6.70
CA LEU A 49 -6.44 -6.57 6.09
C LEU A 49 -5.18 -6.43 6.94
N GLN A 50 -5.32 -6.34 8.27
CA GLN A 50 -4.19 -6.37 9.19
C GLN A 50 -3.41 -7.67 9.06
N GLY A 51 -4.07 -8.82 9.00
CA GLY A 51 -3.39 -10.10 8.76
C GLY A 51 -2.61 -10.10 7.44
N ARG A 52 -3.21 -9.55 6.38
CA ARG A 52 -2.50 -9.34 5.11
C ARG A 52 -1.31 -8.43 5.28
N VAL A 53 -1.45 -7.33 6.05
CA VAL A 53 -0.47 -6.29 6.48
C VAL A 53 0.47 -6.72 7.61
N GLU A 54 0.45 -7.97 8.06
CA GLU A 54 1.43 -8.49 9.01
C GLU A 54 2.32 -9.60 8.40
N VAL A 55 1.88 -10.23 7.31
CA VAL A 55 2.56 -11.33 6.62
C VAL A 55 3.57 -10.84 5.55
N LYS A 56 3.89 -9.55 5.51
CA LYS A 56 4.62 -8.87 4.41
C LYS A 56 4.08 -9.10 2.99
N ALA A 57 2.82 -9.53 2.84
CA ALA A 57 2.14 -9.68 1.55
C ALA A 57 1.64 -8.33 0.95
N TYR A 58 2.34 -7.24 1.24
CA TYR A 58 2.02 -5.86 0.89
C TYR A 58 3.33 -5.29 0.37
N GLY A 59 3.46 -5.46 -0.94
CA GLY A 59 4.73 -5.52 -1.63
C GLY A 59 4.51 -6.34 -2.88
N THR A 60 4.22 -5.62 -3.96
CA THR A 60 4.69 -5.86 -5.33
C THR A 60 5.46 -7.19 -5.47
N PRO A 61 4.89 -8.26 -6.07
CA PRO A 61 5.69 -9.42 -6.45
C PRO A 61 6.90 -8.94 -7.28
N PRO A 62 8.05 -9.60 -7.23
CA PRO A 62 9.29 -9.14 -7.88
C PRO A 62 9.10 -8.71 -9.35
N ASP A 63 8.17 -9.32 -10.10
CA ASP A 63 7.75 -8.91 -11.46
C ASP A 63 7.16 -7.49 -11.59
N LEU A 64 6.69 -6.91 -10.50
CA LEU A 64 5.88 -5.69 -10.46
C LEU A 64 6.75 -4.51 -9.96
N GLU A 65 7.94 -4.79 -9.40
CA GLU A 65 8.97 -3.79 -9.03
C GLU A 65 9.59 -3.17 -10.27
N GLU A 66 9.85 -3.96 -11.32
CA GLU A 66 10.33 -3.46 -12.61
C GLU A 66 9.29 -2.56 -13.28
N ALA A 67 8.02 -2.98 -13.35
CA ALA A 67 6.96 -2.17 -13.96
C ALA A 67 6.72 -0.85 -13.18
N LEU A 68 6.89 -0.86 -11.86
CA LEU A 68 6.79 0.34 -11.03
C LEU A 68 8.02 1.24 -11.20
N ALA A 69 9.22 0.65 -11.33
CA ALA A 69 10.46 1.38 -11.60
C ALA A 69 10.42 2.07 -12.97
N GLU A 70 9.96 1.38 -14.01
CA GLU A 70 9.81 1.93 -15.37
C GLU A 70 8.85 3.13 -15.39
N LYS A 71 7.66 2.99 -14.77
CA LYS A 71 6.70 4.10 -14.69
C LYS A 71 7.25 5.33 -13.94
N ARG A 72 8.10 5.12 -12.93
CA ARG A 72 8.74 6.22 -12.17
C ARG A 72 9.76 6.98 -13.01
N ILE A 73 10.51 6.28 -13.86
CA ILE A 73 11.48 6.89 -14.78
C ILE A 73 10.75 7.66 -15.90
N GLU A 74 9.71 7.07 -16.48
CA GLU A 74 8.91 7.70 -17.54
C GLU A 74 8.27 9.02 -17.07
N THR A 75 7.76 9.04 -15.84
CA THR A 75 7.15 10.24 -15.24
C THR A 75 8.18 11.33 -14.97
N ARG A 76 9.42 10.95 -14.58
CA ARG A 76 10.53 11.91 -14.41
C ARG A 76 10.97 12.50 -15.74
N LEU A 77 11.05 11.70 -16.80
CA LEU A 77 11.40 12.18 -18.14
C LEU A 77 10.37 13.16 -18.69
N LYS A 78 9.07 12.90 -18.52
CA LYS A 78 8.00 13.82 -18.94
C LYS A 78 7.97 15.15 -18.17
N ARG A 79 8.54 15.19 -16.96
CA ARG A 79 8.62 16.39 -16.11
C ARG A 79 9.95 17.11 -16.19
N ALA A 80 10.95 16.56 -16.88
CA ALA A 80 12.18 17.28 -17.18
C ALA A 80 11.87 18.29 -18.29
N PRO A 81 11.95 19.62 -18.05
CA PRO A 81 11.94 20.57 -19.14
C PRO A 81 13.20 20.34 -19.98
N VAL A 82 13.02 20.13 -21.28
CA VAL A 82 14.07 20.36 -22.29
C VAL A 82 14.36 21.85 -22.39
#